data_AF-A0A7V6AMZ1-F1
#
_entry.id   AF-A0A7V6AMZ1-F1
#
_cell.length_a   1.000
_cell.length_b   1.000
_cell.length_c   1.000
_cell.angle_alpha   90.00
_cell.angle_beta   90.00
_cell.angle_gamma   90.00
#
_symmetry.space_group_name_H-M   'P 1'
#
loop_
_entity.id
_entity.type
_entity.pdbx_description
1 polymer ?
#
loop_
_entity_poly.entity_id
_entity_poly.type
_entity_poly.pdbx_seq_one_letter_code
_entity_poly.pdbx_strand_id
1 'polypeptide(L)' 'TAHTTMVIDSGPDFRTQMLREKVKKLDAILFTHAHKDHTGGLDDIRSYNYFSKVPWIFMPNRWWLNR' A
#
# COMPACT_ATOMS: atom_id res chain seq x y z
N THR A 1 -5.79 2.00 -23.37
CA THR A 1 -6.46 1.31 -22.24
C THR A 1 -5.85 1.84 -20.96
N ALA A 2 -6.63 2.26 -19.97
CA ALA A 2 -6.07 2.68 -18.69
C ALA A 2 -5.57 1.44 -17.93
N HIS A 3 -4.32 1.46 -17.48
CA HIS A 3 -3.73 0.40 -16.67
C HIS A 3 -3.87 0.77 -15.19
N THR A 4 -4.46 -0.13 -14.41
CA THR A 4 -4.66 0.03 -12.97
C THR A 4 -3.78 -0.98 -12.25
N THR A 5 -2.93 -0.50 -11.33
CA THR A 5 -2.01 -1.36 -10.57
C THR A 5 -2.46 -1.44 -9.12
N MET A 6 -2.69 -2.66 -8.63
CA MET A 6 -3.11 -2.92 -7.25
C MET A 6 -2.16 -3.90 -6.58
N VAL A 7 -1.94 -3.73 -5.28
CA VAL A 7 -1.15 -4.65 -4.46
C VAL A 7 -2.01 -5.22 -3.34
N ILE A 8 -1.78 -6.48 -3.00
CA ILE A 8 -2.40 -7.14 -1.85
C ILE A 8 -1.32 -7.27 -0.78
N ASP A 9 -1.56 -6.64 0.37
CA ASP A 9 -0.64 -6.48 1.51
C ASP A 9 0.64 -5.68 1.23
N SER A 10 1.13 -4.99 2.25
CA SER A 10 2.41 -4.28 2.23
C SER A 10 3.26 -4.74 3.40
N GLY A 11 3.86 -5.92 3.25
CA GLY A 11 4.79 -6.48 4.24
C GLY A 11 6.15 -5.75 4.28
N PRO A 12 7.09 -6.19 5.13
CA PRO A 12 8.41 -5.57 5.26
C PRO A 12 9.23 -5.56 3.96
N ASP A 13 8.95 -6.48 3.03
CA ASP A 13 9.65 -6.58 1.75
C ASP A 13 9.00 -5.76 0.62
N PHE A 14 7.94 -5.01 0.91
CA PHE A 14 7.13 -4.29 -0.08
C PHE A 14 8.00 -3.46 -1.03
N ARG A 15 8.91 -2.62 -0.49
CA ARG A 15 9.82 -1.80 -1.30
C ARG A 15 10.62 -2.64 -2.31
N THR A 16 11.25 -3.70 -1.85
CA THR A 16 12.11 -4.55 -2.68
C THR A 16 11.31 -5.22 -3.78
N GLN A 17 10.10 -5.69 -3.47
CA GLN A 17 9.18 -6.28 -4.45
C GLN A 17 8.78 -5.24 -5.52
N MET A 18 8.38 -4.03 -5.11
CA MET A 18 7.96 -2.98 -6.03
C MET A 18 9.10 -2.49 -6.95
N LEU A 19 10.32 -2.44 -6.43
CA LEU A 19 11.51 -2.11 -7.23
C LEU A 19 11.84 -3.21 -8.24
N ARG A 20 11.75 -4.48 -7.83
CA ARG A 20 11.99 -5.65 -8.70
C ARG A 20 11.01 -5.69 -9.86
N GLU A 21 9.73 -5.46 -9.57
CA GLU A 21 8.65 -5.44 -10.56
C GLU A 21 8.52 -4.10 -11.31
N LYS A 22 9.40 -3.12 -11.01
CA LYS A 22 9.45 -1.79 -11.65
C LYS A 22 8.10 -1.03 -11.58
N VAL A 23 7.37 -1.19 -10.47
CA VAL A 23 6.05 -0.55 -10.28
C VAL A 23 6.22 0.93 -9.92
N LYS A 24 5.99 1.81 -10.89
CA LYS A 24 6.10 3.27 -10.73
C LYS A 24 4.81 3.95 -10.27
N LYS A 25 3.67 3.31 -10.49
CA LYS A 25 2.33 3.81 -10.14
C LYS A 25 1.58 2.72 -9.40
N LEU A 26 1.00 3.10 -8.27
CA LEU A 26 0.14 2.26 -7.45
C LEU A 26 -1.20 2.99 -7.34
N ASP A 27 -2.31 2.27 -7.52
CA ASP A 27 -3.66 2.86 -7.53
C ASP A 27 -4.49 2.43 -6.33
N ALA A 28 -4.32 1.19 -5.85
CA ALA A 28 -4.94 0.71 -4.64
C ALA A 28 -4.08 -0.33 -3.90
N ILE A 29 -4.30 -0.47 -2.59
CA ILE A 29 -3.74 -1.54 -1.77
C ILE A 29 -4.89 -2.18 -1.01
N LEU A 30 -4.95 -3.50 -1.01
CA LEU A 30 -5.92 -4.28 -0.26
C LEU A 30 -5.20 -5.07 0.83
N PHE A 31 -5.62 -4.92 2.08
CA PHE A 31 -5.07 -5.69 3.19
C PHE A 31 -5.92 -6.92 3.47
N THR A 32 -5.27 -8.06 3.65
CA THR A 32 -5.93 -9.30 4.08
C THR A 32 -6.27 -9.24 5.58
N HIS A 33 -5.30 -8.83 6.41
CA HIS A 33 -5.47 -8.65 7.85
C HIS A 33 -4.38 -7.75 8.45
N ALA A 34 -4.53 -7.38 9.73
CA ALA A 34 -3.73 -6.35 10.39
C ALA A 34 -2.56 -6.92 11.21
N HIS A 35 -1.76 -7.81 10.63
CA HIS A 35 -0.50 -8.26 11.22
C HIS A 35 0.71 -7.58 10.55
N LYS A 36 1.80 -7.50 11.31
CA LYS A 36 3.00 -6.72 10.93
C LYS A 36 3.67 -7.22 9.64
N ASP A 37 3.59 -8.50 9.37
CA ASP A 37 4.04 -9.14 8.13
C ASP A 37 3.23 -8.71 6.91
N HIS A 38 2.02 -8.17 7.09
CA HIS A 38 1.16 -7.64 6.03
C HIS A 38 1.08 -6.11 5.99
N THR A 39 1.45 -5.42 7.08
CA THR A 39 1.38 -3.95 7.18
C THR A 39 2.73 -3.26 7.39
N GLY A 40 3.83 -4.02 7.49
CA GLY A 40 5.16 -3.51 7.85
C GLY A 40 5.78 -2.54 6.84
N GLY A 41 5.33 -2.57 5.59
CA GLY A 41 5.75 -1.69 4.49
C GLY A 41 4.82 -0.51 4.23
N LEU A 42 3.88 -0.22 5.15
CA LEU A 42 2.96 0.92 5.01
C LEU A 42 3.68 2.26 4.81
N ASP A 43 4.88 2.40 5.40
CA ASP A 43 5.66 3.63 5.32
C ASP A 43 6.13 3.96 3.88
N ASP A 44 6.46 2.92 3.11
CA ASP A 44 6.93 3.04 1.73
C ASP A 44 5.84 3.57 0.78
N ILE A 45 4.56 3.38 1.14
CA ILE A 45 3.41 3.89 0.38
C ILE A 45 3.44 5.41 0.32
N ARG A 46 3.97 6.10 1.34
CA ARG A 46 4.07 7.57 1.36
C ARG A 46 4.82 8.12 0.14
N SER A 47 5.78 7.37 -0.39
CA SER A 47 6.49 7.74 -1.61
C SER A 47 5.55 7.80 -2.82
N TYR A 48 4.67 6.80 -2.96
CA TYR A 48 3.65 6.78 -4.02
C TYR A 48 2.65 7.91 -3.88
N ASN A 49 2.26 8.26 -2.65
CA ASN A 49 1.36 9.39 -2.37
C ASN A 49 1.98 10.71 -2.82
N TYR A 50 3.26 10.92 -2.51
CA TYR A 50 4.00 12.12 -2.89
C TYR A 50 4.02 12.34 -4.41
N PHE A 51 4.30 11.28 -5.19
CA PHE A 51 4.31 11.38 -6.65
C PHE A 51 2.91 11.49 -7.26
N SER A 52 1.92 10.84 -6.65
CA SER A 52 0.55 10.82 -7.18
C SER A 52 -0.25 12.08 -6.82
N LYS A 53 0.26 12.91 -5.88
CA LYS A 53 -0.40 14.14 -5.38
C LYS A 53 -1.83 13.94 -4.88
N VAL A 54 -2.19 12.71 -4.55
CA VAL A 54 -3.49 12.35 -3.97
C VAL A 54 -3.28 11.89 -2.54
N PRO A 55 -4.03 12.43 -1.56
CA PRO A 55 -4.06 11.84 -0.23
C PRO A 55 -4.81 10.51 -0.31
N TRP A 56 -4.11 9.42 -0.03
CA TRP A 56 -4.73 8.11 -0.01
C TRP A 56 -5.70 8.02 1.16
N ILE A 57 -6.96 7.71 0.85
CA ILE A 57 -7.98 7.44 1.86
C ILE A 57 -7.72 6.02 2.37
N PHE A 58 -7.13 5.92 3.56
CA PHE A 58 -7.13 4.68 4.33
C PHE A 58 -8.55 4.49 4.88
N MET A 59 -9.26 3.44 4.46
CA MET A 59 -10.51 3.01 5.09
C MET A 59 -10.22 1.86 6.05
N PRO A 60 -9.87 2.14 7.31
CA PRO A 60 -9.77 1.10 8.31
C PRO A 60 -11.15 0.45 8.51
N ASN A 61 -11.17 -0.87 8.71
CA ASN A 61 -12.33 -1.50 9.32
C ASN A 61 -12.49 -1.00 10.78
N ARG A 62 -13.68 -1.15 11.36
CA ARG A 62 -14.04 -0.61 12.68
C ARG A 62 -13.13 -1.09 13.85
N TRP A 63 -12.31 -2.12 13.65
CA TRP A 63 -11.34 -2.60 14.64
C TRP A 63 -10.10 -1.72 14.81
N TRP A 64 -9.80 -0.83 13.85
CA TRP A 64 -8.63 0.05 13.90
C TRP A 64 -8.85 1.37 14.63
N LEU A 65 -10.10 1.81 14.82
CA LEU A 65 -10.42 3.06 15.52
C LEU A 65 -10.51 2.90 17.05
N ASN A 66 -10.43 1.65 17.55
CA ASN A 66 -10.61 1.30 18.97
C ASN A 66 -9.35 0.65 19.58
N ARG A 67 -8.15 0.95 19.09
CA ARG A 67 -6.89 0.62 19.77
C ARG A 67 -6.03 1.86 19.98
#